data_AF-A0AA42NDW4-F1
#
_entry.id   AF-A0AA42NDW4-F1
#
_cell.length_a   1.000
_cell.length_b   1.000
_cell.length_c   1.000
_cell.angle_alpha   90.00
_cell.angle_beta   90.00
_cell.angle_gamma   90.00
#
_symmetry.space_group_name_H-M   'P 1'
#
loop_
_entity.id
_entity.type
_entity.pdbx_description
1 polymer ?
#
loop_
_entity_poly.entity_id
_entity_poly.type
_entity_poly.pdbx_seq_one_letter_code
_entity_poly.pdbx_strand_id
1 'polypeptide(L)'
;MTSYGERWFHGFVSVTDPAVTPEAMRAAIVARETGEPVPYIREEELERIWNGAGSDGGYADDVWPPGNKGFRTIIVRKPGFRPVLKLLVHLSPDEVQQLLSVP
;
A
#
# COMPACT_ATOMS: atom_id res chain seq x y z
N MET A 1 24.27 7.41 -9.66
CA MET A 1 23.19 8.39 -9.85
C MET A 1 22.09 7.68 -10.62
N THR A 2 21.20 7.01 -9.89
CA THR A 2 20.12 6.20 -10.49
C THR A 2 19.16 7.13 -11.23
N SER A 3 19.00 6.89 -12.52
CA SER A 3 17.98 7.52 -13.35
C SER A 3 16.60 7.14 -12.79
N TYR A 4 16.01 8.00 -11.97
CA TYR A 4 14.56 7.97 -11.79
C TYR A 4 13.97 8.39 -13.12
N GLY A 5 13.51 7.43 -13.92
CA GLY A 5 12.79 7.71 -15.16
C GLY A 5 11.58 8.61 -14.91
N GLU A 6 11.03 9.20 -15.96
CA GLU A 6 9.87 10.07 -15.87
C GLU A 6 8.71 9.36 -15.14
N ARG A 7 8.29 9.90 -13.99
CA ARG A 7 7.21 9.37 -13.16
C ARG A 7 5.95 10.21 -13.34
N TRP A 8 4.85 9.53 -13.61
CA TRP A 8 3.54 10.16 -13.76
C TRP A 8 2.67 9.85 -12.55
N PHE A 9 1.96 10.87 -12.07
CA PHE A 9 1.02 10.74 -10.95
C PHE A 9 -0.39 11.08 -11.43
N HIS A 10 -1.37 10.31 -10.97
CA HIS A 10 -2.78 10.61 -11.14
C HIS A 10 -3.40 10.90 -9.77
N GLY A 11 -4.28 11.88 -9.69
CA GLY A 11 -4.87 12.33 -8.44
C GLY A 11 -6.23 12.96 -8.65
N PHE A 12 -7.09 12.84 -7.64
CA PHE A 12 -8.38 13.50 -7.61
C PHE A 12 -8.29 14.70 -6.66
N VAL A 13 -8.95 15.78 -7.07
CA VAL A 13 -9.02 17.02 -6.29
C VAL A 13 -10.48 17.28 -5.95
N SER A 14 -10.73 17.75 -4.73
CA SER A 14 -12.09 18.10 -4.31
C SER A 14 -12.61 19.26 -5.15
N VAL A 15 -13.84 19.14 -5.66
CA VAL A 15 -14.51 20.24 -6.37
C VAL A 15 -15.14 21.25 -5.41
N THR A 16 -15.27 20.91 -4.13
CA THR A 16 -15.93 21.73 -3.10
C THR A 16 -14.97 22.36 -2.11
N ASP A 17 -13.75 21.83 -1.99
CA ASP A 17 -12.73 22.38 -1.11
C ASP A 17 -11.73 23.22 -1.92
N PRO A 18 -11.84 24.56 -1.89
CA PRO A 18 -10.97 25.44 -2.66
C PRO A 18 -9.52 25.44 -2.17
N ALA A 19 -9.24 24.92 -0.96
CA ALA A 19 -7.88 24.84 -0.44
C ALA A 19 -7.09 23.67 -1.03
N VAL A 20 -7.78 22.64 -1.53
CA VAL A 20 -7.15 21.49 -2.19
C VAL A 20 -7.14 21.78 -3.68
N THR A 21 -6.00 22.21 -4.23
CA THR A 21 -5.85 22.48 -5.66
C THR A 21 -4.92 21.47 -6.34
N PRO A 22 -5.01 21.28 -7.67
CA PRO A 22 -4.06 20.46 -8.41
C PRO A 22 -2.60 20.91 -8.21
N GLU A 23 -2.37 22.22 -8.11
CA GLU A 23 -1.04 22.80 -7.88
C GLU A 23 -0.51 22.46 -6.48
N ALA A 24 -1.36 22.55 -5.46
CA ALA A 24 -0.99 22.17 -4.09
C ALA A 24 -0.65 20.67 -4.01
N MET A 25 -1.44 19.83 -4.68
CA MET A 25 -1.17 18.38 -4.77
C MET A 25 0.16 18.11 -5.49
N ARG A 26 0.42 18.75 -6.64
CA ARG A 26 1.69 18.64 -7.35
C ARG A 26 2.87 19.08 -6.49
N ALA A 27 2.75 20.19 -5.78
CA ALA A 27 3.80 20.70 -4.89
C ALA A 27 4.10 19.70 -3.75
N ALA A 28 3.06 19.11 -3.16
CA ALA A 28 3.22 18.08 -2.12
C ALA A 28 3.91 16.81 -2.64
N ILE A 29 3.54 16.34 -3.85
CA ILE A 29 4.20 15.19 -4.50
C ILE A 29 5.68 15.48 -4.74
N VAL A 30 6.01 16.63 -5.32
CA VAL A 30 7.41 17.01 -5.55
C VAL A 30 8.17 17.07 -4.23
N ALA A 31 7.64 17.76 -3.22
CA ALA A 31 8.27 17.85 -1.90
C ALA A 31 8.54 16.47 -1.28
N ARG A 32 7.60 15.52 -1.43
CA ARG A 32 7.76 14.15 -0.94
C ARG A 32 8.79 13.35 -1.73
N GLU A 33 8.80 13.46 -3.06
CA GLU A 33 9.73 12.74 -3.93
C GLU A 33 11.17 13.29 -3.87
N THR A 34 11.33 14.58 -3.55
CA THR A 34 12.65 15.24 -3.45
C THR A 34 13.16 15.43 -2.03
N GLY A 35 12.30 15.20 -1.03
CA GLY A 35 12.64 15.35 0.38
C GLY A 35 13.46 14.18 0.93
N GLU A 36 14.00 14.36 2.14
CA GLU A 36 14.64 13.26 2.87
C GLU A 36 13.65 12.10 3.07
N PRO A 37 14.09 10.84 2.93
CA PRO A 37 13.23 9.68 3.13
C PRO A 37 12.63 9.71 4.54
N VAL A 38 11.32 9.96 4.61
CA VAL A 38 10.56 9.81 5.85
C VAL A 38 10.35 8.30 6.09
N PRO A 39 10.47 7.79 7.32
CA PRO A 39 10.10 6.41 7.62
C PRO A 39 8.69 6.14 7.08
N TYR A 40 8.51 5.04 6.37
CA TYR A 40 7.19 4.67 5.86
C TYR A 40 6.21 4.57 7.02
N ILE A 41 5.07 5.24 6.91
CA ILE A 41 3.97 4.98 7.83
C ILE A 41 3.37 3.61 7.50
N ARG A 42 2.87 2.91 8.51
CA ARG A 42 2.33 1.55 8.39
C ARG A 42 1.36 1.40 7.22
N GLU A 43 0.50 2.39 7.02
CA GLU A 43 -0.46 2.44 5.92
C GLU A 43 0.24 2.44 4.55
N GLU A 44 1.30 3.22 4.36
CA GLU A 44 2.05 3.25 3.09
C GLU A 44 2.71 1.90 2.79
N GLU A 45 3.23 1.21 3.81
CA GLU A 45 3.77 -0.14 3.67
C GLU A 45 2.69 -1.13 3.21
N LEU A 46 1.50 -1.06 3.82
CA LEU A 46 0.37 -1.91 3.44
C LEU A 46 -0.12 -1.62 2.02
N GLU A 47 -0.17 -0.35 1.60
CA GLU A 47 -0.53 0.01 0.24
C GLU A 47 0.48 -0.51 -0.78
N ARG A 48 1.78 -0.45 -0.48
CA ARG A 48 2.82 -1.02 -1.34
C ARG A 48 2.67 -2.54 -1.48
N ILE A 49 2.44 -3.24 -0.36
CA ILE A 49 2.16 -4.68 -0.38
C ILE A 49 0.91 -4.97 -1.22
N TRP A 50 -0.16 -4.19 -1.04
CA TRP A 50 -1.40 -4.36 -1.79
C TRP A 50 -1.21 -4.17 -3.30
N ASN A 51 -0.51 -3.10 -3.69
CA ASN A 51 -0.24 -2.80 -5.09
C ASN A 51 0.64 -3.87 -5.76
N GLY A 52 1.52 -4.53 -5.00
CA GLY A 52 2.34 -5.65 -5.47
C GLY A 52 1.70 -7.03 -5.35
N ALA A 53 0.53 -7.15 -4.71
CA ALA A 53 -0.04 -8.45 -4.35
C ALA A 53 -0.47 -9.30 -5.57
N GLY A 54 -0.84 -8.67 -6.69
CA GLY A 54 -1.28 -9.38 -7.89
C GLY A 54 -2.42 -10.37 -7.59
N SER A 55 -2.25 -11.64 -7.97
CA SER A 55 -3.25 -12.69 -7.71
C SER A 55 -3.31 -13.17 -6.27
N ASP A 56 -2.37 -12.77 -5.41
CA ASP A 56 -2.41 -13.10 -3.99
C ASP A 56 -3.28 -12.13 -3.17
N GLY A 57 -3.72 -11.03 -3.78
CA GLY A 57 -4.62 -10.05 -3.20
C GLY A 57 -6.09 -10.42 -3.38
N GLY A 58 -6.91 -10.11 -2.39
CA GLY A 58 -8.36 -10.31 -2.45
C GLY A 58 -9.11 -9.46 -1.43
N TYR A 59 -10.40 -9.71 -1.30
CA TYR A 59 -11.25 -9.09 -0.30
C TYR A 59 -11.93 -10.17 0.54
N ALA A 60 -12.00 -9.95 1.84
CA ALA A 60 -12.71 -10.82 2.76
C ALA A 60 -14.21 -10.87 2.41
N ASP A 61 -14.71 -12.08 2.27
CA ASP A 61 -16.08 -12.41 1.89
C ASP A 61 -16.85 -13.01 3.10
N ASP A 62 -17.91 -13.75 2.82
CA ASP A 62 -18.81 -14.30 3.83
C ASP A 62 -18.20 -15.48 4.62
N VAL A 63 -17.03 -16.01 4.24
CA VAL A 63 -16.35 -17.06 5.03
C VAL A 63 -15.53 -16.49 6.20
N TRP A 64 -15.33 -15.17 6.24
CA TRP A 64 -14.63 -14.49 7.32
C TRP A 64 -15.54 -14.23 8.53
N PRO A 65 -14.99 -14.12 9.75
CA PRO A 65 -15.77 -13.73 10.92
C PRO A 65 -16.51 -12.40 10.67
N PRO A 66 -17.70 -12.21 11.28
CA PRO A 66 -18.49 -10.99 11.12
C PRO A 66 -17.68 -9.72 11.37
N GLY A 67 -17.92 -8.69 10.56
CA GLY A 67 -17.21 -7.40 10.64
C GLY A 67 -15.98 -7.27 9.74
N ASN A 68 -15.52 -8.36 9.11
CA ASN A 68 -14.35 -8.32 8.22
C ASN A 68 -14.69 -8.24 6.74
N LYS A 69 -15.97 -8.31 6.34
CA LYS A 69 -16.36 -8.27 4.93
C LYS A 69 -15.86 -7.00 4.25
N GLY A 70 -15.24 -7.14 3.09
CA GLY A 70 -14.67 -6.05 2.31
C GLY A 70 -13.28 -5.58 2.74
N PHE A 71 -12.71 -6.14 3.81
CA PHE A 71 -11.31 -5.87 4.18
C PHE A 71 -10.38 -6.54 3.17
N ARG A 72 -9.27 -5.88 2.83
CA ARG A 72 -8.25 -6.44 1.94
C ARG A 72 -7.59 -7.65 2.60
N THR A 73 -7.41 -8.71 1.83
CA THR A 73 -6.73 -9.95 2.24
C THR A 73 -5.50 -10.19 1.39
N ILE A 74 -4.50 -10.89 1.95
CA ILE A 74 -3.32 -11.33 1.22
C ILE A 74 -2.91 -12.74 1.63
N ILE A 75 -2.39 -13.51 0.67
CA ILE A 75 -1.76 -14.81 0.92
C ILE A 75 -0.31 -14.59 1.38
N VAL A 76 0.01 -15.01 2.60
CA VAL A 76 1.38 -15.01 3.13
C VAL A 76 2.00 -16.38 2.97
N ARG A 77 3.18 -16.45 2.34
CA ARG A 77 3.96 -17.68 2.17
C ARG A 77 5.23 -17.62 3.02
N LYS A 78 5.44 -18.68 3.80
CA LYS A 78 6.67 -18.89 4.59
C LYS A 78 7.27 -20.25 4.22
N PRO A 79 8.59 -20.34 3.97
CA PRO A 79 9.24 -21.61 3.67
C PRO A 79 8.93 -22.67 4.74
N GLY A 80 8.51 -23.87 4.32
CA GLY A 80 8.17 -24.97 5.23
C GLY A 80 6.77 -24.92 5.83
N PHE A 81 5.96 -23.90 5.54
CA PHE A 81 4.58 -23.77 6.02
C PHE A 81 3.57 -23.72 4.86
N ARG A 82 2.33 -24.13 5.14
CA ARG A 82 1.23 -23.92 4.19
C ARG A 82 0.98 -22.41 4.02
N PRO A 83 0.60 -21.94 2.82
CA PRO A 83 0.16 -20.56 2.64
C PRO A 83 -0.99 -20.23 3.58
N VAL A 84 -0.95 -19.03 4.16
CA VAL A 84 -1.99 -18.56 5.08
C VAL A 84 -2.64 -17.31 4.49
N LEU A 85 -3.96 -17.32 4.38
CA LEU A 85 -4.72 -16.13 4.03
C LEU A 85 -4.91 -15.26 5.27
N LYS A 86 -4.55 -13.98 5.19
CA LYS A 86 -4.65 -13.01 6.28
C LYS A 86 -5.36 -11.74 5.83
N LEU A 87 -5.99 -11.04 6.77
CA LEU A 87 -6.33 -9.63 6.56
C LEU A 87 -5.04 -8.82 6.45
N LEU A 88 -4.96 -7.97 5.44
CA LEU A 88 -3.78 -7.14 5.16
C LEU A 88 -3.41 -6.26 6.36
N VAL A 89 -4.42 -5.71 7.02
CA VAL A 89 -4.26 -4.86 8.22
C VAL A 89 -3.71 -5.63 9.43
N HIS A 90 -3.77 -6.97 9.43
CA HIS A 90 -3.28 -7.83 10.53
C HIS A 90 -1.90 -8.43 10.26
N LEU A 91 -1.19 -8.01 9.22
CA LEU A 91 0.19 -8.44 9.01
C LEU A 91 1.08 -7.96 10.17
N SER A 92 1.93 -8.86 10.68
CA SER A 92 2.94 -8.51 11.68
C SER A 92 4.07 -7.69 11.05
N PRO A 93 4.87 -6.94 11.84
CA PRO A 93 6.02 -6.20 11.32
C PRO A 93 6.99 -7.07 10.50
N ASP A 94 7.29 -8.28 10.96
CA ASP A 94 8.16 -9.21 10.24
C ASP A 94 7.58 -9.64 8.88
N GLU A 95 6.25 -9.83 8.80
CA GLU A 95 5.57 -10.20 7.55
C GLU A 95 5.57 -9.04 6.57
N VAL A 96 5.44 -7.82 7.08
CA VAL A 96 5.52 -6.59 6.29
C VAL A 96 6.92 -6.43 5.71
N GLN A 97 7.95 -6.56 6.56
CA GLN A 97 9.33 -6.52 6.13
C GLN A 97 9.63 -7.60 5.09
N GLN A 98 9.16 -8.83 5.31
CA GLN A 98 9.32 -9.93 4.37
C GLN A 98 8.69 -9.60 3.01
N LEU A 99 7.44 -9.14 2.99
CA LEU A 99 6.70 -8.87 1.74
C LEU A 99 7.22 -7.65 0.98
N LEU A 100 7.76 -6.64 1.67
CA LEU A 100 8.38 -5.47 1.04
C LEU A 100 9.80 -5.72 0.54
N SER A 101 10.48 -6.75 1.06
CA SER A 101 11.85 -7.09 0.66
C SER A 101 11.90 -8.01 -0.58
N VAL A 102 10.76 -8.50 -1.05
CA VAL A 102 10.67 -9.24 -2.31
C VAL A 102 10.73 -8.22 -3.46
N PRO A 103 11.72 -8.32 -4.38
CA PRO A 103 11.84 -7.41 -5.52
C PRO A 103 10.73 -7.58 -6.55
#